data_AF-A0A7S3BV04-F1
#
_entry.id   AF-A0A7S3BV04-F1
#
_cell.length_a   1.000
_cell.length_b   1.000
_cell.length_c   1.000
_cell.angle_alpha   90.00
_cell.angle_beta   90.00
_cell.angle_gamma   90.00
#
_symmetry.space_group_name_H-M   'P 1'
#
loop_
_entity.id
_entity.type
_entity.pdbx_description
1 polymer ?
#
loop_
_entity_poly.entity_id
_entity_poly.type
_entity_poly.pdbx_seq_one_letter_code
_entity_poly.pdbx_strand_id
1 'polypeptide(L)'
;RNWIYGSMDKGTVTTDARLPDGYIIMRQSMRKVHGSQNCIAQQHGINRFEINNTSEMSRRGGRLNVNLVQILEHCAKDPQRMKAYLLERQKEEAKRVCMLSDGSASREERKSVLGYTARHGTISLGSPFTLLAAGFDPDREPYLAEELRKCERRELKGLREGKVAMRETYNLMGIADPTGSLPEGHVCIVREGVVLGQSGGSES
;
A
#
# COMPACT_ATOMS: atom_id res chain seq x y z
N ARG A 1 1.40 18.00 -29.52
CA ARG A 1 2.30 19.09 -29.07
C ARG A 1 3.71 18.54 -29.09
N ASN A 2 4.61 19.17 -29.84
CA ASN A 2 5.98 18.67 -30.07
C ASN A 2 6.79 18.71 -28.77
N TRP A 3 7.61 17.69 -28.57
CA TRP A 3 8.65 17.67 -27.54
C TRP A 3 9.61 18.83 -27.83
N ILE A 4 9.82 19.71 -26.86
CA ILE A 4 10.76 20.84 -27.02
C ILE A 4 12.06 20.38 -26.39
N TYR A 5 13.11 20.23 -27.20
CA TYR A 5 14.43 19.84 -26.71
C TYR A 5 14.85 20.71 -25.51
N GLY A 6 15.43 20.06 -24.50
CA GLY A 6 15.81 20.72 -23.24
C GLY A 6 14.67 20.90 -22.24
N SER A 7 13.45 20.40 -22.51
CA SER A 7 12.42 20.34 -21.46
C SER A 7 12.74 19.24 -20.45
N MET A 8 12.46 19.54 -19.18
CA MET A 8 12.51 18.54 -18.11
C MET A 8 11.11 18.31 -17.57
N ASP A 9 10.67 17.07 -17.61
CA ASP A 9 9.35 16.64 -17.19
C ASP A 9 9.47 15.64 -16.04
N LYS A 10 8.58 15.75 -15.04
CA LYS A 10 8.49 14.84 -13.90
C LYS A 10 7.03 14.51 -13.63
N GLY A 11 6.73 13.22 -13.53
CA GLY A 11 5.42 12.73 -13.13
C GLY A 11 5.31 11.22 -13.28
N THR A 12 4.07 10.74 -13.18
CA THR A 12 3.72 9.33 -13.38
C THR A 12 3.21 9.14 -14.80
N VAL A 13 3.64 8.06 -15.45
CA VAL A 13 3.14 7.63 -16.76
C VAL A 13 2.44 6.28 -16.64
N THR A 14 1.48 6.04 -17.52
CA THR A 14 0.77 4.75 -17.64
C THR A 14 0.71 4.35 -19.10
N THR A 15 0.51 3.06 -19.34
CA THR A 15 0.24 2.54 -20.68
C THR A 15 -1.19 2.86 -21.11
N ASP A 16 -1.39 3.12 -22.40
CA ASP A 16 -2.70 3.30 -23.02
C ASP A 16 -2.69 2.61 -24.38
N ALA A 17 -3.55 1.61 -24.56
CA ALA A 17 -3.63 0.81 -25.79
C ALA A 17 -4.06 1.61 -27.03
N ARG A 18 -4.56 2.84 -26.84
CA ARG A 18 -4.92 3.74 -27.95
C ARG A 18 -3.72 4.55 -28.45
N LEU A 19 -2.60 4.57 -27.73
CA LEU A 19 -1.40 5.27 -28.15
C LEU A 19 -0.60 4.44 -29.17
N PRO A 20 -0.09 5.06 -30.25
CA PRO A 20 0.84 4.38 -31.14
C PRO A 20 2.15 4.02 -30.42
N ASP A 21 2.80 2.97 -30.90
CA ASP A 21 4.10 2.53 -30.37
C ASP A 21 5.16 3.63 -30.47
N GLY A 22 6.01 3.73 -29.45
CA GLY A 22 7.12 4.70 -29.39
C GLY A 22 6.72 6.11 -28.96
N TYR A 23 5.45 6.35 -28.62
CA TYR A 23 4.99 7.65 -28.14
C TYR A 23 4.81 7.69 -26.62
N ILE A 24 5.24 8.80 -26.03
CA ILE A 24 4.94 9.17 -24.64
C ILE A 24 4.25 10.52 -24.67
N ILE A 25 3.02 10.58 -24.13
CA ILE A 25 2.29 11.85 -24.01
C ILE A 25 2.50 12.43 -22.62
N MET A 26 3.01 13.66 -22.56
CA MET A 26 3.25 14.39 -21.32
C MET A 26 2.19 15.46 -21.11
N ARG A 27 1.65 15.56 -19.89
CA ARG A 27 0.76 16.65 -19.49
C ARG A 27 1.57 17.92 -19.24
N GLN A 28 0.97 19.09 -19.48
CA GLN A 28 1.63 20.38 -19.23
C GLN A 28 2.12 20.53 -17.78
N SER A 29 1.39 19.98 -16.81
CA SER A 29 1.76 20.00 -15.39
C SER A 29 3.00 19.15 -15.05
N MET A 30 3.37 18.20 -15.91
CA MET A 30 4.57 17.38 -15.73
C MET A 30 5.83 18.17 -16.07
N ARG A 31 5.73 19.18 -16.94
CA ARG A 31 6.86 20.03 -17.31
C ARG A 31 7.28 20.91 -16.15
N LYS A 32 8.54 20.76 -15.72
CA LYS A 32 9.16 21.55 -14.65
C LYS A 32 10.09 22.62 -15.21
N VAL A 33 10.69 22.35 -16.36
CA VAL A 33 11.55 23.30 -17.06
C VAL A 33 11.11 23.35 -18.52
N HIS A 34 10.87 24.55 -19.01
CA HIS A 34 10.62 24.78 -20.43
C HIS A 34 11.94 24.70 -21.19
N GLY A 35 11.97 23.84 -22.21
CA GLY A 35 13.08 23.81 -23.14
C GLY A 35 13.17 25.10 -23.95
N SER A 36 14.37 25.42 -24.39
CA SER A 36 14.65 26.54 -25.30
C SER A 36 15.25 26.01 -26.60
N GLN A 37 15.07 26.78 -27.68
CA GLN A 37 15.84 26.56 -28.90
C GLN A 37 17.33 26.79 -28.62
N ASN A 38 18.18 25.98 -29.25
CA ASN A 38 19.65 26.00 -29.13
C ASN A 38 20.20 25.53 -27.77
N CYS A 39 19.44 24.74 -27.00
CA CYS A 39 19.97 24.13 -25.79
C CYS A 39 20.95 22.98 -26.09
N ILE A 40 21.86 22.69 -25.14
CA ILE A 40 22.84 21.59 -25.24
C ILE A 40 22.14 20.25 -25.52
N ALA A 41 20.99 20.00 -24.91
CA ALA A 41 20.22 18.78 -25.15
C ALA A 41 19.80 18.63 -26.63
N GLN A 42 19.46 19.72 -27.31
CA GLN A 42 19.15 19.71 -28.75
C GLN A 42 20.40 19.42 -29.58
N GLN A 43 21.53 20.07 -29.25
CA GLN A 43 22.80 19.92 -29.97
C GLN A 43 23.35 18.49 -29.87
N HIS A 44 23.12 17.81 -28.75
CA HIS A 44 23.58 16.45 -28.49
C HIS A 44 22.49 15.37 -28.66
N GLY A 45 21.28 15.73 -29.08
CA GLY A 45 20.17 14.79 -29.27
C GLY A 45 19.76 14.01 -28.01
N ILE A 46 19.90 14.62 -26.83
CA ILE A 46 19.69 13.94 -25.54
C ILE A 46 18.20 13.86 -25.24
N ASN A 47 17.62 12.68 -25.47
CA ASN A 47 16.27 12.33 -25.08
C ASN A 47 16.34 11.08 -24.18
N ARG A 48 16.19 11.26 -22.86
CA ARG A 48 16.22 10.16 -21.90
C ARG A 48 14.90 10.05 -21.15
N PHE A 49 14.45 8.81 -20.99
CA PHE A 49 13.34 8.45 -20.14
C PHE A 49 13.87 7.66 -18.94
N GLU A 50 13.85 8.28 -17.77
CA GLU A 50 14.39 7.69 -16.54
C GLU A 50 13.25 7.26 -15.63
N ILE A 51 13.32 6.01 -15.18
CA ILE A 51 12.29 5.39 -14.33
C ILE A 51 12.80 5.41 -12.90
N ASN A 52 12.16 6.22 -12.05
CA ASN A 52 12.46 6.25 -10.62
C ASN A 52 11.79 5.11 -9.85
N ASN A 53 10.56 4.75 -10.23
CA ASN A 53 9.82 3.65 -9.63
C ASN A 53 8.73 3.15 -10.59
N THR A 54 8.25 1.93 -10.37
CA THR A 54 7.16 1.31 -11.15
C THR A 54 5.99 0.95 -10.24
N SER A 55 4.78 0.84 -10.80
CA SER A 55 3.65 0.29 -10.07
C SER A 55 3.84 -1.20 -9.85
N GLU A 56 4.04 -1.62 -8.60
CA GLU A 56 3.99 -3.03 -8.22
C GLU A 56 2.56 -3.45 -7.85
N MET A 57 2.30 -4.76 -7.83
CA MET A 57 1.03 -5.27 -7.31
C MET A 57 0.87 -4.89 -5.84
N SER A 58 -0.14 -4.06 -5.55
CA SER A 58 -0.48 -3.69 -4.18
C SER A 58 -0.94 -4.91 -3.39
N ARG A 59 -0.31 -5.14 -2.25
CA ARG A 59 -0.72 -6.20 -1.32
C ARG A 59 -2.06 -5.83 -0.69
N ARG A 60 -2.93 -6.83 -0.56
CA ARG A 60 -4.19 -6.69 0.18
C ARG A 60 -3.88 -6.45 1.65
N GLY A 61 -4.57 -5.48 2.21
CA GLY A 61 -4.73 -5.24 3.63
C GLY A 61 -3.65 -4.34 4.22
N GLY A 62 -3.90 -3.04 4.10
CA GLY A 62 -3.12 -1.99 4.75
C GLY A 62 -3.52 -1.77 6.21
N ARG A 63 -2.67 -1.05 6.94
CA ARG A 63 -2.98 -0.58 8.30
C ARG A 63 -3.41 0.88 8.25
N LEU A 64 -4.39 1.23 9.06
CA LEU A 64 -4.69 2.63 9.31
C LEU A 64 -3.51 3.29 10.03
N ASN A 65 -3.42 4.61 9.87
CA ASN A 65 -2.61 5.47 10.74
C ASN A 65 -3.56 6.14 11.73
N VAL A 66 -3.10 6.46 12.93
CA VAL A 66 -3.85 7.25 13.94
C VAL A 66 -4.48 8.52 13.34
N ASN A 67 -3.80 9.18 12.40
CA ASN A 67 -4.35 10.37 11.73
C ASN A 67 -5.61 10.04 10.91
N LEU A 68 -5.63 8.89 10.23
CA LEU A 68 -6.80 8.46 9.47
C LEU A 68 -7.94 8.03 10.39
N VAL A 69 -7.64 7.46 11.56
CA VAL A 69 -8.67 7.11 12.56
C VAL A 69 -9.45 8.35 12.96
N GLN A 70 -8.76 9.45 13.29
CA GLN A 70 -9.41 10.72 13.67
C GLN A 70 -10.26 11.30 12.55
N ILE A 71 -9.76 11.30 11.32
CA ILE A 71 -10.49 11.79 10.15
C ILE A 71 -11.74 10.93 9.90
N LEU A 72 -11.61 9.61 9.99
CA LEU A 72 -12.73 8.68 9.79
C LEU A 72 -13.80 8.85 10.87
N GLU A 73 -13.42 9.01 12.14
CA GLU A 73 -14.38 9.27 13.21
C GLU A 73 -15.12 10.59 13.02
N HIS A 74 -14.42 11.64 12.56
CA HIS A 74 -15.02 12.96 12.34
C HIS A 74 -15.94 13.01 11.11
N CYS A 75 -15.52 12.40 9.99
CA CYS A 75 -16.26 12.41 8.73
C CYS A 75 -17.28 11.28 8.61
N ALA A 76 -17.33 10.34 9.56
CA ALA A 76 -18.31 9.25 9.52
C ALA A 76 -19.73 9.78 9.67
N LYS A 77 -20.64 9.25 8.85
CA LYS A 77 -22.09 9.47 9.01
C LYS A 77 -22.60 9.05 10.38
N ASP A 78 -21.99 8.01 10.95
CA ASP A 78 -22.23 7.54 12.32
C ASP A 78 -20.88 7.33 13.05
N PRO A 79 -20.40 8.34 13.80
CA PRO A 79 -19.14 8.27 14.51
C PRO A 79 -19.07 7.17 15.57
N GLN A 80 -20.19 6.88 16.24
CA GLN A 80 -20.22 5.85 17.29
C GLN A 80 -20.08 4.46 16.69
N ARG A 81 -20.75 4.20 15.57
CA ARG A 81 -20.59 2.95 14.83
C ARG A 81 -19.19 2.79 14.26
N MET A 82 -18.61 3.86 13.69
CA MET A 82 -17.23 3.83 13.19
C MET A 82 -16.24 3.49 14.31
N LYS A 83 -16.35 4.16 15.46
CA LYS A 83 -15.52 3.89 16.63
C LYS A 83 -15.68 2.46 17.14
N ALA A 84 -16.92 1.98 17.26
CA ALA A 84 -17.20 0.61 17.69
C ALA A 84 -16.56 -0.41 16.75
N TYR A 85 -16.68 -0.20 15.44
CA TYR A 85 -16.04 -1.03 14.42
C TYR A 85 -14.51 -1.04 14.58
N LEU A 86 -13.86 0.12 14.65
CA LEU A 86 -12.40 0.20 14.79
C LEU A 86 -11.90 -0.48 16.08
N LEU A 87 -12.62 -0.32 17.19
CA LEU A 87 -12.32 -0.98 18.46
C LEU A 87 -12.46 -2.51 18.37
N GLU A 88 -13.51 -3.00 17.70
CA GLU A 88 -13.70 -4.43 17.46
C GLU A 88 -12.55 -5.02 16.64
N ARG A 89 -12.18 -4.35 15.53
CA ARG A 89 -11.03 -4.75 14.70
C ARG A 89 -9.73 -4.78 15.51
N GLN A 90 -9.50 -3.78 16.36
CA GLN A 90 -8.31 -3.72 17.22
C GLN A 90 -8.29 -4.85 18.25
N LYS A 91 -9.43 -5.17 18.88
CA LYS A 91 -9.55 -6.28 19.85
C LYS A 91 -9.31 -7.63 19.21
N GLU A 92 -9.90 -7.88 18.04
CA GLU A 92 -9.66 -9.11 17.27
C GLU A 92 -8.17 -9.27 16.92
N GLU A 93 -7.52 -8.18 16.53
CA GLU A 93 -6.11 -8.22 16.16
C GLU A 93 -5.21 -8.43 17.38
N ALA A 94 -5.50 -7.77 18.51
CA ALA A 94 -4.79 -7.99 19.76
C ALA A 94 -4.89 -9.47 20.21
N LYS A 95 -6.10 -10.06 20.19
CA LYS A 95 -6.30 -11.46 20.53
C LYS A 95 -5.49 -12.39 19.62
N ARG A 96 -5.46 -12.11 18.31
CA ARG A 96 -4.68 -12.88 17.35
C ARG A 96 -3.18 -12.80 17.64
N VAL A 97 -2.66 -11.61 17.93
CA VAL A 97 -1.24 -11.37 18.19
C VAL A 97 -0.79 -12.03 19.50
N CYS A 98 -1.63 -12.00 20.55
CA CYS A 98 -1.36 -12.69 21.82
C CYS A 98 -1.11 -14.20 21.67
N MET A 99 -1.66 -14.85 20.63
CA MET A 99 -1.42 -16.28 20.37
C MET A 99 0.07 -16.59 20.08
N LEU A 100 0.90 -15.60 19.74
CA LEU A 100 2.32 -15.83 19.49
C LEU A 100 3.08 -16.31 20.73
N SER A 101 2.70 -15.83 21.91
CA SER A 101 3.35 -16.17 23.19
C SER A 101 2.48 -17.02 24.12
N ASP A 102 1.23 -17.29 23.74
CA ASP A 102 0.33 -18.16 24.47
C ASP A 102 0.87 -19.60 24.49
N GLY A 103 1.09 -20.14 25.68
CA GLY A 103 1.59 -21.51 25.87
C GLY A 103 0.59 -22.59 25.41
N SER A 104 -0.69 -22.24 25.26
CA SER A 104 -1.72 -23.16 24.75
C SER A 104 -1.84 -23.16 23.22
N ALA A 105 -1.22 -22.19 22.53
CA ALA A 105 -1.30 -22.09 21.07
C ALA A 105 -0.42 -23.13 20.38
N SER A 106 -0.97 -23.80 19.37
CA SER A 106 -0.23 -24.73 18.53
C SER A 106 0.81 -24.00 17.67
N ARG A 107 1.80 -24.76 17.19
CA ARG A 107 2.81 -24.28 16.24
C ARG A 107 2.16 -23.74 14.96
N GLU A 108 1.14 -24.42 14.47
CA GLU A 108 0.41 -24.07 13.25
C GLU A 108 -0.38 -22.76 13.41
N GLU A 109 -0.99 -22.53 14.58
CA GLU A 109 -1.62 -21.25 14.92
C GLU A 109 -0.60 -20.11 14.95
N ARG A 110 0.54 -20.30 15.62
CA ARG A 110 1.62 -19.30 15.66
C ARG A 110 2.15 -19.00 14.25
N LYS A 111 2.33 -20.00 13.40
CA LYS A 111 2.70 -19.81 11.97
C LYS A 111 1.64 -19.03 11.21
N SER A 112 0.36 -19.31 11.44
CA SER A 112 -0.76 -18.58 10.82
C SER A 112 -0.73 -17.10 11.21
N VAL A 113 -0.50 -16.81 12.50
CA VAL A 113 -0.39 -15.44 13.00
C VAL A 113 0.81 -14.71 12.39
N LEU A 114 1.99 -15.34 12.36
CA LEU A 114 3.18 -14.74 11.72
C LEU A 114 2.98 -14.53 10.22
N GLY A 115 2.32 -15.46 9.52
CA GLY A 115 1.97 -15.29 8.11
C GLY A 115 1.00 -14.14 7.89
N TYR A 116 0.03 -13.95 8.79
CA TYR A 116 -0.89 -12.82 8.77
C TYR A 116 -0.16 -11.49 9.04
N THR A 117 0.66 -11.42 10.08
CA THR A 117 1.42 -10.21 10.42
C THR A 117 2.50 -9.88 9.40
N ALA A 118 3.02 -10.86 8.65
CA ALA A 118 3.90 -10.57 7.53
C ALA A 118 3.20 -9.98 6.31
N ARG A 119 1.92 -10.33 6.12
CA ARG A 119 1.10 -9.75 5.04
C ARG A 119 0.52 -8.38 5.40
N HIS A 120 0.19 -8.17 6.67
CA HIS A 120 -0.61 -7.03 7.14
C HIS A 120 0.03 -6.19 8.26
N GLY A 121 1.20 -6.60 8.74
CA GLY A 121 1.89 -6.02 9.90
C GLY A 121 3.31 -5.57 9.55
N THR A 122 4.12 -5.43 10.59
CA THR A 122 5.50 -4.90 10.48
C THR A 122 6.57 -5.98 10.56
N ILE A 123 6.16 -7.24 10.65
CA ILE A 123 7.06 -8.37 10.83
C ILE A 123 7.43 -8.92 9.46
N SER A 124 8.71 -8.81 9.06
CA SER A 124 9.21 -9.62 7.94
C SER A 124 9.08 -11.11 8.30
N LEU A 125 8.86 -12.00 7.32
CA LEU A 125 9.02 -13.46 7.48
C LEU A 125 10.50 -13.76 7.81
N GLY A 126 10.89 -13.50 9.05
CA GLY A 126 12.24 -13.67 9.57
C GLY A 126 12.43 -15.04 10.21
N SER A 127 13.48 -15.15 11.04
CA SER A 127 13.84 -16.40 11.73
C SER A 127 12.71 -17.11 12.49
N PRO A 128 11.74 -16.46 13.19
CA PRO A 128 10.76 -17.21 13.97
C PRO A 128 9.79 -18.02 13.08
N PHE A 129 9.43 -17.51 11.89
CA PHE A 129 8.58 -18.27 10.96
C PHE A 129 9.32 -19.50 10.43
N THR A 130 10.57 -19.32 10.04
CA THR A 130 11.43 -20.40 9.52
C THR A 130 11.69 -21.47 10.58
N LEU A 131 11.95 -21.08 11.84
CA LEU A 131 12.15 -22.01 12.96
C LEU A 131 10.88 -22.82 13.24
N LEU A 132 9.71 -22.18 13.31
CA LEU A 132 8.45 -22.91 13.44
C LEU A 132 8.19 -23.83 12.24
N ALA A 133 8.57 -23.42 11.02
CA ALA A 133 8.43 -24.24 9.82
C ALA A 133 9.39 -25.44 9.80
N ALA A 134 10.60 -25.29 10.34
CA ALA A 134 11.59 -26.34 10.52
C ALA A 134 11.27 -27.29 11.69
N GLY A 135 10.22 -26.97 12.45
CA GLY A 135 9.66 -27.84 13.48
C GLY A 135 10.14 -27.57 14.90
N PHE A 136 10.87 -26.48 15.12
CA PHE A 136 11.26 -26.06 16.47
C PHE A 136 10.03 -25.71 17.31
N ASP A 137 10.10 -26.08 18.58
CA ASP A 137 9.04 -25.87 19.57
C ASP A 137 9.41 -24.71 20.50
N PRO A 138 8.60 -23.63 20.59
CA PRO A 138 8.85 -22.52 21.51
C PRO A 138 9.02 -22.94 22.98
N ASP A 139 8.42 -24.06 23.40
CA ASP A 139 8.55 -24.52 24.80
C ASP A 139 9.92 -25.16 25.08
N ARG A 140 10.62 -25.59 24.03
CA ARG A 140 11.94 -26.25 24.11
C ARG A 140 13.08 -25.38 23.58
N GLU A 141 12.75 -24.36 22.79
CA GLU A 141 13.70 -23.46 22.14
C GLU A 141 13.55 -22.03 22.69
N PRO A 142 14.34 -21.65 23.71
CA PRO A 142 14.21 -20.34 24.37
C PRO A 142 14.41 -19.16 23.42
N TYR A 143 15.29 -19.30 22.42
CA TYR A 143 15.50 -18.26 21.42
C TYR A 143 14.22 -17.99 20.62
N LEU A 144 13.54 -19.06 20.20
CA LEU A 144 12.28 -18.95 19.46
C LEU A 144 11.18 -18.31 20.33
N ALA A 145 11.06 -18.70 21.59
CA ALA A 145 10.11 -18.09 22.51
C ALA A 145 10.36 -16.58 22.70
N GLU A 146 11.63 -16.18 22.81
CA GLU A 146 11.99 -14.76 22.93
C GLU A 146 11.65 -13.97 21.66
N GLU A 147 11.94 -14.51 20.48
CA GLU A 147 11.62 -13.88 19.20
C GLU A 147 10.10 -13.75 18.97
N LEU A 148 9.31 -14.75 19.37
CA LEU A 148 7.84 -14.68 19.32
C LEU A 148 7.30 -13.58 20.24
N ARG A 149 7.82 -13.46 21.47
CA ARG A 149 7.46 -12.36 22.38
C ARG A 149 7.87 -10.99 21.84
N LYS A 150 9.02 -10.87 21.18
CA LYS A 150 9.44 -9.62 20.51
C LYS A 150 8.47 -9.24 19.39
N CYS A 151 8.05 -10.21 18.58
CA CYS A 151 7.05 -10.04 17.54
C CYS A 151 5.72 -9.55 18.11
N GLU A 152 5.22 -10.23 19.15
CA GLU A 152 3.99 -9.85 19.84
C GLU A 152 4.04 -8.42 20.37
N ARG A 153 5.10 -8.06 21.13
CA ARG A 153 5.26 -6.72 21.70
C ARG A 153 5.28 -5.64 20.62
N ARG A 154 5.92 -5.89 19.48
CA ARG A 154 6.00 -4.95 18.36
C ARG A 154 4.62 -4.68 17.76
N GLU A 155 3.87 -5.74 17.49
CA GLU A 155 2.52 -5.62 16.91
C GLU A 155 1.54 -4.99 17.89
N LEU A 156 1.57 -5.36 19.17
CA LEU A 156 0.75 -4.72 20.22
C LEU A 156 1.09 -3.23 20.39
N LYS A 157 2.38 -2.85 20.29
CA LYS A 157 2.79 -1.44 20.27
C LYS A 157 2.17 -0.71 19.08
N GLY A 158 2.23 -1.28 17.88
CA GLY A 158 1.59 -0.70 16.70
C GLY A 158 0.08 -0.53 16.87
N LEU A 159 -0.60 -1.51 17.47
CA LEU A 159 -2.03 -1.40 17.77
C LEU A 159 -2.34 -0.28 18.77
N ARG A 160 -1.51 -0.06 19.80
CA ARG A 160 -1.64 1.08 20.72
C ARG A 160 -1.46 2.43 20.02
N GLU A 161 -0.64 2.47 18.97
CA GLU A 161 -0.43 3.63 18.11
C GLU A 161 -1.53 3.80 17.03
N GLY A 162 -2.64 3.05 17.11
CA GLY A 162 -3.76 3.17 16.17
C GLY A 162 -3.51 2.50 14.81
N LYS A 163 -2.46 1.67 14.68
CA LYS A 163 -2.19 0.91 13.45
C LYS A 163 -3.09 -0.30 13.37
N VAL A 164 -4.37 -0.13 13.02
CA VAL A 164 -5.34 -1.22 12.91
C VAL A 164 -5.31 -1.82 11.50
N ALA A 165 -5.18 -3.15 11.38
CA ALA A 165 -5.19 -3.81 10.08
C ALA A 165 -6.60 -3.85 9.47
N MET A 166 -6.71 -3.39 8.23
CA MET A 166 -7.95 -3.38 7.45
C MET A 166 -7.84 -4.44 6.35
N ARG A 167 -8.77 -5.39 6.30
CA ARG A 167 -8.67 -6.55 5.40
C ARG A 167 -8.98 -6.22 3.94
N GLU A 168 -9.70 -5.14 3.67
CA GLU A 168 -10.23 -4.81 2.34
C GLU A 168 -9.68 -3.50 1.80
N THR A 169 -8.42 -3.21 2.13
CA THR A 169 -7.75 -1.99 1.71
C THR A 169 -6.53 -2.29 0.85
N TYR A 170 -6.25 -1.39 -0.07
CA TYR A 170 -5.08 -1.43 -0.94
C TYR A 170 -4.49 -0.03 -1.00
N ASN A 171 -3.16 0.07 -0.89
CA ASN A 171 -2.44 1.30 -1.21
C ASN A 171 -2.13 1.26 -2.70
N LEU A 172 -2.83 2.07 -3.49
CA LEU A 172 -2.71 2.11 -4.95
C LEU A 172 -1.94 3.36 -5.38
N MET A 173 -1.23 3.25 -6.49
CA MET A 173 -0.65 4.41 -7.16
C MET A 173 -1.78 5.22 -7.82
N GLY A 174 -1.98 6.46 -7.37
CA GLY A 174 -2.96 7.37 -7.97
C GLY A 174 -2.43 7.94 -9.29
N ILE A 175 -3.23 7.84 -10.34
CA ILE A 175 -2.97 8.47 -11.64
C ILE A 175 -4.19 9.31 -11.99
N ALA A 176 -3.96 10.54 -12.45
CA ALA A 176 -5.04 11.39 -12.94
C ALA A 176 -5.60 10.79 -14.23
N ASP A 177 -6.92 10.85 -14.42
CA ASP A 177 -7.56 10.34 -15.63
C ASP A 177 -6.92 10.95 -16.89
N PRO A 178 -6.22 10.16 -17.71
CA PRO A 178 -5.58 10.68 -18.92
C PRO A 178 -6.61 11.01 -20.01
N THR A 179 -7.84 10.51 -19.91
CA THR A 179 -8.90 10.67 -20.93
C THR A 179 -9.86 11.80 -20.61
N GLY A 180 -9.98 12.17 -19.33
CA GLY A 180 -11.00 13.11 -18.85
C GLY A 180 -12.43 12.57 -18.97
N SER A 181 -12.59 11.25 -19.01
CA SER A 181 -13.89 10.58 -19.10
C SER A 181 -14.55 10.31 -17.75
N LEU A 182 -13.79 10.32 -16.66
CA LEU A 182 -14.32 10.06 -15.32
C LEU A 182 -15.12 11.27 -14.82
N PRO A 183 -16.38 11.09 -14.40
CA PRO A 183 -17.16 12.14 -13.76
C PRO A 183 -16.56 12.56 -12.42
N GLU A 184 -16.96 13.74 -11.94
CA GLU A 184 -16.59 14.21 -10.61
C GLU A 184 -17.01 13.19 -9.53
N GLY A 185 -16.16 13.01 -8.51
CA GLY A 185 -16.38 12.03 -7.45
C GLY A 185 -16.17 10.56 -7.83
N HIS A 186 -15.81 10.26 -9.09
CA HIS A 186 -15.60 8.89 -9.55
C HIS A 186 -14.12 8.53 -9.64
N VAL A 187 -13.84 7.25 -9.40
CA VAL A 187 -12.51 6.67 -9.56
C VAL A 187 -12.59 5.37 -10.35
N CYS A 188 -11.54 5.09 -11.13
CA CYS A 188 -11.36 3.84 -11.87
C CYS A 188 -10.23 3.04 -11.23
N ILE A 189 -10.50 1.77 -10.91
CA ILE A 189 -9.47 0.86 -10.39
C ILE A 189 -8.97 0.00 -11.54
N VAL A 190 -7.67 0.02 -11.79
CA VAL A 190 -7.02 -0.78 -12.83
C VAL A 190 -6.12 -1.82 -12.17
N ARG A 191 -6.22 -3.08 -12.61
CA ARG A 191 -5.35 -4.17 -12.20
C ARG A 191 -4.79 -4.85 -13.44
N GLU A 192 -3.47 -4.92 -13.53
CA GLU A 192 -2.76 -5.55 -14.67
C GLU A 192 -3.22 -5.00 -16.04
N GLY A 193 -3.49 -3.70 -16.11
CA GLY A 193 -3.98 -3.05 -17.33
C GLY A 193 -5.48 -3.22 -17.61
N VAL A 194 -6.22 -3.96 -16.76
CA VAL A 194 -7.66 -4.18 -16.90
C VAL A 194 -8.43 -3.34 -15.89
N VAL A 195 -9.46 -2.63 -16.35
CA VAL A 195 -10.38 -1.89 -15.48
C VAL A 195 -11.24 -2.88 -14.70
N LEU A 196 -11.14 -2.85 -13.37
CA LEU A 196 -11.91 -3.70 -12.46
C LEU A 196 -13.28 -3.12 -12.07
N GLY A 197 -13.46 -1.81 -12.22
CA GLY A 197 -14.73 -1.14 -11.92
C GLY A 197 -14.60 0.37 -11.84
N GLN A 198 -15.74 1.05 -11.96
CA GLN A 198 -15.93 2.47 -11.71
C GLN A 198 -16.90 2.61 -10.52
N SER A 199 -16.54 3.40 -9.52
CA SER A 199 -17.45 3.69 -8.40
C SER A 199 -17.94 5.13 -8.48
N GLY A 200 -19.26 5.31 -8.32
CA GLY A 200 -19.91 6.61 -8.15
C GLY A 200 -20.54 6.72 -6.77
N GLY A 201 -20.27 7.82 -6.07
CA GLY A 201 -21.03 8.19 -4.88
C GLY A 201 -22.42 8.65 -5.31
N SER A 202 -23.44 7.86 -5.01
CA SER A 202 -24.81 8.37 -4.98
C SER A 202 -24.92 9.31 -3.79
N GLU A 203 -24.92 10.61 -4.04
CA GLU A 203 -25.30 11.62 -3.06
C GLU A 203 -26.76 11.38 -2.64
N SER A 204 -26.99 11.29 -1.32
CA SER A 204 -28.29 11.45 -0.66
C SER A 204 -28.06 12.02 0.73
#